data_AF-A0AAW7KJW7-F1
#
_entry.id   AF-A0AAW7KJW7-F1
#
_cell.length_a   1.000
_cell.length_b   1.000
_cell.length_c   1.000
_cell.angle_alpha   90.00
_cell.angle_beta   90.00
_cell.angle_gamma   90.00
#
_symmetry.space_group_name_H-M   'P 1'
#
loop_
_entity.id
_entity.type
_entity.pdbx_description
1 polymer ?
#
loop_
_entity_poly.entity_id
_entity_poly.type
_entity_poly.pdbx_seq_one_letter_code
_entity_poly.pdbx_strand_id
1 'polypeptide(L)'
;KDAHIFFDFGTEFRPELDLPDDHIETLINNRLVPELKDLYDPRLGYEYHGAEDKEYQHTAVFLSHAHLDHSRMINYLDPAVPLYTLKETKMILNSLNRKGDFLIPSPFEEKNFTREMIGLNKNDVIKVGEISVEIVPVDHDAYGASA
;
A
#
# COMPACT_ATOMS: atom_id res chain seq x y z
N LYS A 1 -3.94 4.47 -22.86
CA LYS A 1 -4.58 3.48 -21.97
C LYS A 1 -4.83 4.18 -20.65
N ASP A 2 -6.03 4.04 -20.10
CA ASP A 2 -6.59 4.80 -18.98
C ASP A 2 -6.60 4.01 -17.66
N ALA A 3 -5.79 2.95 -17.58
CA ALA A 3 -5.61 2.13 -16.41
C ALA A 3 -4.13 2.00 -16.02
N HIS A 4 -3.85 1.99 -14.73
CA HIS A 4 -2.55 1.65 -14.17
C HIS A 4 -2.71 0.88 -12.86
N ILE A 5 -1.64 0.20 -12.44
CA ILE A 5 -1.60 -0.58 -11.21
C ILE A 5 -0.23 -0.41 -10.55
N PHE A 6 -0.20 -0.54 -9.22
CA PHE A 6 1.02 -0.50 -8.42
C PHE A 6 1.14 -1.75 -7.55
N PHE A 7 2.38 -2.12 -7.27
CA PHE A 7 2.80 -3.17 -6.35
C PHE A 7 4.19 -2.79 -5.82
N ASP A 8 4.58 -3.03 -4.58
CA ASP A 8 3.76 -3.14 -3.38
C ASP A 8 3.53 -1.72 -2.79
N PHE A 9 3.37 -1.58 -1.47
CA PHE A 9 3.12 -0.29 -0.82
C PHE A 9 3.77 -0.18 0.58
N GLY A 10 5.07 -0.50 0.64
CA GLY A 10 5.91 -0.38 1.83
C GLY A 10 6.85 0.82 1.77
N THR A 11 7.87 0.81 2.62
CA THR A 11 8.91 1.86 2.64
C THR A 11 10.29 1.24 2.59
N GLU A 12 11.29 1.97 2.11
CA GLU A 12 12.68 1.59 2.36
C GLU A 12 12.96 1.48 3.86
N PHE A 13 13.82 0.54 4.24
CA PHE A 13 14.24 0.34 5.61
C PHE A 13 15.59 1.01 5.88
N ARG A 14 15.52 2.23 6.46
CA ARG A 14 16.70 3.03 6.82
C ARG A 14 16.63 3.53 8.27
N PRO A 15 16.67 2.62 9.27
CA PRO A 15 16.55 2.99 10.68
C PRO A 15 17.70 3.88 11.16
N GLU A 16 18.83 3.90 10.46
CA GLU A 16 19.98 4.74 10.79
C GLU A 16 19.72 6.25 10.62
N LEU A 17 18.63 6.63 9.94
CA LEU A 17 18.21 8.02 9.81
C LEU A 17 17.61 8.60 11.11
N ASP A 18 17.17 7.74 12.04
CA ASP A 18 16.58 8.11 13.33
C ASP A 18 15.55 9.25 13.21
N LEU A 19 14.61 9.06 12.28
CA LEU A 19 13.62 10.08 11.94
C LEU A 19 12.66 10.33 13.12
N PRO A 20 12.24 11.59 13.34
CA PRO A 20 11.36 11.94 14.45
C PRO A 20 9.92 11.41 14.29
N ASP A 21 9.51 11.12 13.06
CA ASP A 21 8.19 10.66 12.68
C ASP A 21 8.21 9.91 11.34
N ASP A 22 7.07 9.29 11.01
CA ASP A 22 6.82 8.57 9.76
C ASP A 22 5.77 9.29 8.89
N HIS A 23 5.60 10.61 9.02
CA HIS A 23 4.65 11.36 8.18
C HIS A 23 5.08 11.31 6.71
N ILE A 24 4.10 11.37 5.79
CA ILE A 24 4.37 11.23 4.35
C ILE A 24 5.42 12.23 3.84
N GLU A 25 5.39 13.48 4.32
CA GLU A 25 6.38 14.49 3.96
C GLU A 25 7.80 14.08 4.38
N THR A 26 7.96 13.57 5.61
CA THR A 26 9.23 13.06 6.14
C THR A 26 9.75 11.88 5.31
N LEU A 27 8.86 10.95 4.93
CA LEU A 27 9.23 9.79 4.11
C LEU A 27 9.67 10.20 2.70
N ILE A 28 8.96 11.13 2.07
CA ILE A 28 9.29 11.67 0.73
C ILE A 28 10.63 12.43 0.76
N ASN A 29 10.81 13.34 1.74
CA ASN A 29 12.02 14.14 1.88
C ASN A 29 13.29 13.28 2.06
N ASN A 30 13.13 12.12 2.71
CA ASN A 30 14.21 11.15 2.90
C ASN A 30 14.26 10.05 1.83
N ARG A 31 13.39 10.12 0.82
CA ARG A 31 13.26 9.16 -0.28
C ARG A 31 13.02 7.72 0.18
N LEU A 32 12.35 7.56 1.33
CA LEU A 32 11.94 6.24 1.82
C LEU A 32 10.72 5.71 1.08
N VAL A 33 9.99 6.62 0.42
CA VAL A 33 8.88 6.33 -0.49
C VAL A 33 8.99 7.27 -1.70
N PRO A 34 8.50 6.87 -2.89
CA PRO A 34 8.58 7.70 -4.09
C PRO A 34 7.49 8.78 -4.12
N GLU A 35 7.71 9.84 -4.90
CA GLU A 35 6.62 10.75 -5.27
C GLU A 35 5.67 10.08 -6.26
N LEU A 36 4.39 9.97 -5.90
CA LEU A 36 3.35 9.32 -6.68
C LEU A 36 2.19 10.31 -6.90
N LYS A 37 1.74 10.43 -8.15
CA LYS A 37 0.61 11.28 -8.53
C LYS A 37 -0.71 10.54 -8.28
N ASP A 38 -1.68 11.22 -7.64
CA ASP A 38 -3.06 10.75 -7.40
C ASP A 38 -3.18 9.35 -6.76
N LEU A 39 -2.29 9.03 -5.82
CA LEU A 39 -2.29 7.73 -5.14
C LEU A 39 -2.31 7.82 -3.62
N TYR A 40 -1.64 8.83 -3.03
CA TYR A 40 -1.70 9.06 -1.59
C TYR A 40 -3.02 9.70 -1.19
N ASP A 41 -3.50 9.40 0.03
CA ASP A 41 -4.73 9.96 0.60
C ASP A 41 -4.68 11.50 0.52
N PRO A 42 -5.62 12.16 -0.20
CA PRO A 42 -5.62 13.61 -0.39
C PRO A 42 -5.64 14.40 0.92
N ARG A 43 -6.16 13.81 2.01
CA ARG A 43 -6.20 14.44 3.33
C ARG A 43 -4.80 14.67 3.90
N LEU A 44 -3.80 13.92 3.46
CA LEU A 44 -2.40 14.06 3.88
C LEU A 44 -1.77 15.40 3.48
N GLY A 45 -2.39 16.14 2.54
CA GLY A 45 -1.85 17.42 2.06
C GLY A 45 -0.53 17.29 1.29
N TYR A 46 -0.23 16.09 0.79
CA TYR A 46 0.91 15.83 -0.07
C TYR A 46 0.68 16.44 -1.46
N GLU A 47 1.69 17.11 -2.00
CA GLU A 47 1.71 17.66 -3.36
C GLU A 47 2.74 16.92 -4.21
N TYR A 48 2.33 16.48 -5.40
CA TYR A 48 3.20 15.81 -6.36
C TYR A 48 4.04 16.83 -7.17
N HIS A 49 5.36 16.66 -7.19
CA HIS A 49 6.32 17.54 -7.88
C HIS A 49 7.05 16.86 -9.05
N GLY A 50 6.61 15.68 -9.47
CA GLY A 50 7.19 14.96 -10.61
C GLY A 50 6.65 15.41 -11.97
N ALA A 51 7.01 14.66 -13.02
CA ALA A 51 6.69 14.99 -14.42
C ALA A 51 5.51 14.20 -15.01
N GLU A 52 4.88 13.30 -14.25
CA GLU A 52 3.70 12.56 -14.72
C GLU A 52 2.53 13.53 -14.91
N ASP A 53 1.98 13.56 -16.12
CA ASP A 53 0.88 14.43 -16.51
C ASP A 53 -0.38 13.66 -16.91
N LYS A 54 -0.31 12.32 -16.92
CA LYS A 54 -1.46 11.48 -17.27
C LYS A 54 -2.45 11.38 -16.12
N GLU A 55 -3.71 11.29 -16.52
CA GLU A 55 -4.84 10.93 -15.68
C GLU A 55 -5.27 9.50 -16.00
N TYR A 56 -5.63 8.74 -14.97
CA TYR A 56 -6.08 7.36 -15.07
C TYR A 56 -7.50 7.23 -14.54
N GLN A 57 -8.37 6.57 -15.30
CA GLN A 57 -9.75 6.29 -14.88
C GLN A 57 -9.82 5.08 -13.94
N HIS A 58 -8.85 4.16 -14.06
CA HIS A 58 -8.81 2.93 -13.29
C HIS A 58 -7.45 2.78 -12.61
N THR A 59 -7.47 2.83 -11.28
CA THR A 59 -6.28 2.69 -10.44
C THR A 59 -6.53 1.62 -9.40
N ALA A 60 -5.52 0.78 -9.15
CA ALA A 60 -5.54 -0.20 -8.08
C ALA A 60 -4.13 -0.45 -7.57
N VAL A 61 -4.05 -0.86 -6.31
CA VAL A 61 -2.81 -1.35 -5.70
C VAL A 61 -2.99 -2.81 -5.33
N PHE A 62 -1.96 -3.60 -5.55
CA PHE A 62 -1.89 -5.00 -5.14
C PHE A 62 -0.76 -5.15 -4.12
N LEU A 63 -0.99 -5.96 -3.10
CA LEU A 63 -0.02 -6.23 -2.04
C LEU A 63 0.32 -7.71 -2.01
N SER A 64 1.59 -8.02 -2.24
CA SER A 64 2.16 -9.36 -2.35
C SER A 64 2.13 -10.10 -1.01
N HIS A 65 2.57 -9.46 0.07
CA HIS A 65 2.62 -10.05 1.42
C HIS A 65 2.72 -8.99 2.52
N ALA A 66 2.77 -9.46 3.77
CA ALA A 66 2.60 -8.63 4.97
C ALA A 66 3.90 -8.02 5.56
N HIS A 67 5.07 -8.24 4.97
CA HIS A 67 6.30 -7.61 5.48
C HIS A 67 6.30 -6.10 5.24
N LEU A 68 6.95 -5.35 6.14
CA LEU A 68 6.84 -3.89 6.21
C LEU A 68 7.46 -3.17 5.01
N ASP A 69 8.53 -3.69 4.45
CA ASP A 69 9.10 -3.23 3.17
C ASP A 69 8.11 -3.35 2.00
N HIS A 70 7.04 -4.14 2.15
CA HIS A 70 5.95 -4.27 1.19
C HIS A 70 4.64 -3.61 1.65
N SER A 71 4.35 -3.48 2.96
CA SER A 71 3.03 -3.10 3.45
C SER A 71 2.98 -1.85 4.34
N ARG A 72 4.13 -1.33 4.79
CA ARG A 72 4.20 -0.41 5.95
C ARG A 72 3.36 0.86 5.81
N MET A 73 3.18 1.39 4.60
CA MET A 73 2.47 2.66 4.35
C MET A 73 1.06 2.49 3.76
N ILE A 74 0.44 1.31 3.80
CA ILE A 74 -0.89 1.09 3.18
C ILE A 74 -2.00 2.01 3.70
N ASN A 75 -1.88 2.53 4.94
CA ASN A 75 -2.84 3.49 5.48
C ASN A 75 -2.73 4.90 4.86
N TYR A 76 -1.68 5.16 4.07
CA TYR A 76 -1.50 6.39 3.30
C TYR A 76 -2.01 6.27 1.86
N LEU A 77 -2.42 5.07 1.43
CA LEU A 77 -3.10 4.89 0.15
C LEU A 77 -4.48 5.56 0.22
N ASP A 78 -4.84 6.32 -0.82
CA ASP A 78 -6.17 6.93 -0.93
C ASP A 78 -7.27 5.86 -0.69
N PRO A 79 -8.19 6.09 0.27
CA PRO A 79 -9.32 5.18 0.50
C PRO A 79 -10.17 4.88 -0.74
N ALA A 80 -10.20 5.80 -1.72
CA ALA A 80 -10.89 5.62 -3.01
C ALA A 80 -10.18 4.61 -3.93
N VAL A 81 -8.88 4.36 -3.74
CA VAL A 81 -8.12 3.37 -4.50
C VAL A 81 -8.27 1.99 -3.87
N PRO A 82 -8.73 0.96 -4.61
CA PRO A 82 -8.84 -0.40 -4.08
C PRO A 82 -7.45 -1.02 -3.86
N LEU A 83 -7.29 -1.67 -2.70
CA LEU A 83 -6.11 -2.44 -2.32
C LEU A 83 -6.45 -3.93 -2.31
N TYR A 84 -5.86 -4.70 -3.21
CA TYR A 84 -6.09 -6.14 -3.35
C TYR A 84 -4.93 -6.94 -2.75
N THR A 85 -5.25 -8.04 -2.08
CA THR A 85 -4.24 -8.99 -1.57
C THR A 85 -4.90 -10.34 -1.30
N LEU A 86 -4.14 -11.41 -1.06
CA LEU A 86 -4.73 -12.66 -0.58
C LEU A 86 -5.43 -12.44 0.77
N LYS A 87 -6.58 -13.09 0.97
CA LYS A 87 -7.35 -12.97 2.23
C LYS A 87 -6.52 -13.33 3.48
N GLU A 88 -5.53 -14.19 3.32
CA GLU A 88 -4.56 -14.57 4.34
C GLU A 88 -3.67 -13.37 4.74
N THR A 89 -3.11 -12.62 3.78
CA THR A 89 -2.33 -11.39 4.02
C THR A 89 -3.19 -10.31 4.67
N LYS A 90 -4.45 -10.12 4.22
CA LYS A 90 -5.40 -9.22 4.88
C LYS A 90 -5.56 -9.57 6.36
N MET A 91 -5.77 -10.85 6.67
CA MET A 91 -5.97 -11.32 8.04
C MET A 91 -4.71 -11.10 8.91
N ILE A 92 -3.53 -11.38 8.37
CA ILE A 92 -2.26 -11.18 9.07
C ILE A 92 -2.03 -9.71 9.40
N LEU A 93 -2.20 -8.80 8.44
CA LEU A 93 -2.01 -7.36 8.64
C LEU A 93 -2.93 -6.80 9.72
N ASN A 94 -4.22 -7.14 9.68
CA ASN A 94 -5.18 -6.73 10.72
C ASN A 94 -4.80 -7.27 12.11
N SER A 95 -4.24 -8.48 12.18
CA SER A 95 -3.85 -9.11 13.44
C SER A 95 -2.57 -8.49 14.00
N LEU A 96 -1.55 -8.31 13.16
CA LEU A 96 -0.28 -7.69 13.54
C LEU A 96 -0.47 -6.22 13.94
N ASN A 97 -1.34 -5.49 13.23
CA ASN A 97 -1.60 -4.08 13.50
C ASN A 97 -2.69 -3.84 14.56
N ARG A 98 -3.09 -4.86 15.34
CA ARG A 98 -4.18 -4.75 16.34
C ARG A 98 -3.95 -3.66 17.40
N LYS A 99 -2.69 -3.32 17.68
CA LYS A 99 -2.29 -2.23 18.59
C LYS A 99 -1.91 -0.93 17.86
N GLY A 100 -1.87 -0.94 16.53
CA GLY A 100 -1.44 0.22 15.74
C GLY A 100 0.05 0.52 15.84
N ASP A 101 0.87 -0.51 16.04
CA ASP A 101 2.33 -0.43 16.17
C ASP A 101 3.07 -1.29 15.13
N PHE A 102 2.36 -1.79 14.11
CA PHE A 102 2.94 -2.53 13.00
C PHE A 102 2.99 -1.69 11.72
N LEU A 103 1.85 -1.11 11.31
CA LEU A 103 1.74 -0.24 10.15
C LEU A 103 1.85 1.23 10.57
N ILE A 104 2.25 2.10 9.64
CA ILE A 104 2.16 3.54 9.87
C ILE A 104 0.67 3.90 10.03
N PRO A 105 0.25 4.55 11.12
CA PRO A 105 -1.15 4.89 11.32
C PRO A 105 -1.58 6.03 10.39
N SER A 106 -2.84 6.01 9.96
CA SER A 106 -3.44 7.19 9.32
C SER A 106 -3.56 8.32 10.37
N PRO A 107 -3.18 9.57 10.08
CA PRO A 107 -3.35 10.69 11.00
C PRO A 107 -4.82 11.07 11.24
N PHE A 108 -5.74 10.50 10.47
CA PHE A 108 -7.17 10.84 10.45
C PHE A 108 -8.05 9.78 11.08
N GLU A 109 -7.47 8.67 11.55
CA GLU A 109 -8.17 7.51 12.08
C GLU A 109 -7.59 7.09 13.44
N GLU A 110 -8.24 6.16 14.11
CA GLU A 110 -7.72 5.57 15.35
C GLU A 110 -6.36 4.88 15.11
N LYS A 111 -5.49 4.85 16.11
CA LYS A 111 -4.11 4.35 15.96
C LYS A 111 -4.04 2.91 15.41
N ASN A 112 -4.97 2.06 15.82
CA ASN A 112 -5.04 0.65 15.39
C ASN A 112 -5.87 0.45 14.11
N PHE A 113 -6.25 1.53 13.44
CA PHE A 113 -6.89 1.46 12.14
C PHE A 113 -5.96 0.80 11.12
N THR A 114 -6.56 -0.07 10.33
CA THR A 114 -5.95 -0.64 9.12
C THR A 114 -6.94 -0.41 8.00
N ARG A 115 -6.51 0.25 6.93
CA ARG A 115 -7.38 0.53 5.78
C ARG A 115 -7.98 -0.75 5.21
N GLU A 116 -9.17 -0.65 4.61
CA GLU A 116 -9.84 -1.83 4.06
C GLU A 116 -9.04 -2.45 2.92
N MET A 117 -8.92 -3.78 2.92
CA MET A 117 -8.29 -4.56 1.86
C MET A 117 -9.31 -5.50 1.24
N ILE A 118 -9.24 -5.73 -0.07
CA ILE A 118 -10.04 -6.73 -0.76
C ILE A 118 -9.28 -8.05 -0.71
N GLY A 119 -9.74 -8.97 0.14
CA GLY A 119 -9.13 -10.29 0.33
C GLY A 119 -9.55 -11.26 -0.77
N LEU A 120 -8.57 -11.72 -1.55
CA LEU A 120 -8.73 -12.60 -2.70
C LEU A 120 -8.52 -14.07 -2.35
N ASN A 121 -9.06 -14.94 -3.20
CA ASN A 121 -8.71 -16.36 -3.22
C ASN A 121 -7.54 -16.62 -4.18
N LYS A 122 -6.95 -17.81 -4.03
CA LYS A 122 -5.90 -18.30 -4.92
C LYS A 122 -6.42 -18.31 -6.35
N ASN A 123 -5.65 -17.72 -7.27
CA ASN A 123 -5.96 -17.63 -8.71
C ASN A 123 -7.17 -16.74 -9.06
N ASP A 124 -7.63 -15.88 -8.16
CA ASP A 124 -8.58 -14.82 -8.53
C ASP A 124 -7.91 -13.87 -9.54
N VAL A 125 -8.66 -13.43 -10.55
CA VAL A 125 -8.20 -12.51 -11.59
C VAL A 125 -8.98 -11.20 -11.51
N ILE A 126 -8.26 -10.09 -11.34
CA ILE A 126 -8.83 -8.76 -11.14
C ILE A 126 -8.63 -7.95 -12.41
N LYS A 127 -9.70 -7.29 -12.85
CA LYS A 127 -9.67 -6.35 -13.98
C LYS A 127 -9.54 -4.92 -13.48
N VAL A 128 -8.56 -4.20 -14.00
CA VAL A 128 -8.36 -2.76 -13.78
C VAL A 128 -8.30 -2.12 -15.15
N GLY A 129 -9.44 -1.61 -15.62
CA GLY A 129 -9.64 -1.31 -17.04
C GLY A 129 -9.34 -2.54 -17.92
N GLU A 130 -8.41 -2.40 -18.85
CA GLU A 130 -7.95 -3.50 -19.71
C GLU A 130 -6.89 -4.42 -19.05
N ILE A 131 -6.30 -4.00 -17.93
CA ILE A 131 -5.25 -4.76 -17.25
C ILE A 131 -5.89 -5.92 -16.49
N SER A 132 -5.25 -7.10 -16.53
CA SER A 132 -5.68 -8.29 -15.78
C SER A 132 -4.56 -8.73 -14.88
N VAL A 133 -4.85 -8.95 -13.61
CA VAL A 133 -3.88 -9.40 -12.60
C VAL A 133 -4.42 -10.67 -11.96
N GLU A 134 -3.74 -11.80 -12.17
CA GLU A 134 -4.00 -13.05 -11.43
C GLU A 134 -3.12 -13.07 -10.19
N ILE A 135 -3.70 -13.28 -9.01
CA ILE A 135 -2.93 -13.43 -7.77
C ILE A 135 -2.58 -14.90 -7.53
N VAL A 136 -1.29 -15.21 -7.45
CA VAL A 136 -0.81 -16.59 -7.34
C VAL A 136 -0.07 -16.78 -6.02
N PRO A 137 -0.47 -17.73 -5.16
CA PRO A 137 0.24 -17.99 -3.91
C PRO A 137 1.65 -18.53 -4.17
N VAL A 138 2.62 -18.09 -3.37
CA VAL A 138 4.02 -18.55 -3.44
C VAL A 138 4.51 -19.01 -2.08
N ASP A 139 5.60 -19.78 -2.07
CA ASP A 139 6.33 -20.11 -0.84
C ASP A 139 7.17 -18.90 -0.40
N HIS A 140 7.00 -18.49 0.85
CA HIS A 140 7.72 -17.42 1.52
C HIS A 140 7.49 -17.56 3.05
N ASP A 141 8.29 -16.90 3.86
CA ASP A 141 8.14 -16.93 5.33
C ASP A 141 6.98 -16.07 5.85
N ALA A 142 6.44 -15.17 5.03
CA ALA A 142 5.20 -14.44 5.32
C ALA A 142 3.95 -15.25 4.91
N TYR A 143 3.13 -15.66 5.89
CA TYR A 143 1.88 -16.38 5.63
C TYR A 143 0.93 -15.59 4.73
N GLY A 144 0.53 -16.17 3.61
CA GLY A 144 -0.33 -15.53 2.60
C GLY A 144 0.41 -14.84 1.46
N ALA A 145 1.74 -15.03 1.33
CA ALA A 145 2.50 -14.45 0.23
C ALA A 145 2.00 -14.87 -1.16
N SER A 146 2.04 -13.92 -2.08
CA SER A 146 1.66 -14.09 -3.48
C SER A 146 2.56 -13.34 -4.45
N ALA A 147 2.52 -13.75 -5.71
CA ALA A 147 3.09 -13.06 -6.87
C ALA A 147 1.99 -12.76 -7.91
#